data_AF-A0A117S0L7-F1
#
_entry.id   AF-A0A117S0L7-F1
#
_cell.length_a   1.000
_cell.length_b   1.000
_cell.length_c   1.000
_cell.angle_alpha   90.00
_cell.angle_beta   90.00
_cell.angle_gamma   90.00
#
_symmetry.space_group_name_H-M   'P 1'
#
loop_
_entity.id
_entity.type
_entity.pdbx_description
1 polymer ?
#
loop_
_entity_poly.entity_id
_entity_poly.type
_entity_poly.pdbx_seq_one_letter_code
_entity_poly.pdbx_strand_id
1 'polypeptide(L)'
;MPSSEKEPAYGYLRLIDVPDDEVEVLEKQLREYAHAHNLRLLDIHHDRGRGLSVGQVVAMLQRGGIQHLVVPSLEHVSSHPIVRMVFCEAVYLDAGAEVHEVLGEQDQSEHSD
;
A
#
# COMPACT_ATOMS: atom_id res chain seq x y z
N MET A 1 -26.62 13.14 -9.76
CA MET A 1 -25.57 12.10 -9.92
C MET A 1 -24.79 12.09 -8.63
N PRO A 2 -24.71 11.00 -7.86
CA PRO A 2 -23.71 10.96 -6.80
C PRO A 2 -22.34 11.03 -7.49
N SER A 3 -21.58 12.06 -7.19
CA SER A 3 -20.13 12.06 -7.43
C SER A 3 -19.61 10.79 -6.77
N SER A 4 -19.14 9.82 -7.56
CA SER A 4 -18.41 8.68 -7.02
C SER A 4 -17.15 9.23 -6.37
N GLU A 5 -17.24 9.55 -5.08
CA GLU A 5 -16.14 10.14 -4.34
C GLU A 5 -15.09 9.05 -4.19
N LYS A 6 -13.89 9.29 -4.73
CA LYS A 6 -12.78 8.32 -4.69
C LYS A 6 -12.52 7.91 -3.24
N GLU A 7 -12.40 6.60 -3.00
CA GLU A 7 -12.18 6.06 -1.66
C GLU A 7 -10.79 6.47 -1.15
N PRO A 8 -10.67 6.91 0.12
CA PRO A 8 -9.40 7.41 0.64
C PRO A 8 -8.40 6.27 0.88
N ALA A 9 -7.15 6.50 0.46
CA ALA A 9 -6.07 5.53 0.60
C ALA A 9 -4.81 6.18 1.19
N TYR A 10 -3.96 5.38 1.83
CA TYR A 10 -2.59 5.74 2.21
C TYR A 10 -1.58 4.92 1.42
N GLY A 11 -0.45 5.55 1.09
CA GLY A 11 0.71 4.88 0.54
C GLY A 11 1.66 4.47 1.65
N TYR A 12 2.40 3.37 1.45
CA TYR A 12 3.47 2.97 2.36
C TYR A 12 4.71 2.53 1.59
N LEU A 13 5.83 3.17 1.91
CA LEU A 13 7.15 2.92 1.33
C LEU A 13 8.15 2.61 2.43
N ARG A 14 8.95 1.57 2.24
CA ARG A 14 10.06 1.22 3.10
C ARG A 14 11.36 1.66 2.41
N LEU A 15 12.00 2.68 2.97
CA LEU A 15 13.13 3.38 2.37
C LEU A 15 14.43 3.10 3.14
N ILE A 16 14.95 1.88 3.00
CA ILE A 16 16.27 1.52 3.54
C ILE A 16 17.29 1.59 2.42
N ASP A 17 18.23 2.52 2.53
CA ASP A 17 19.28 2.75 1.54
C ASP A 17 18.76 3.02 0.11
N VAL A 18 17.50 3.46 -0.01
CA VAL A 18 16.87 3.87 -1.28
C VAL A 18 17.24 5.32 -1.58
N PRO A 19 17.82 5.62 -2.75
CA PRO A 19 18.17 6.99 -3.15
C PRO A 19 16.93 7.82 -3.49
N ASP A 20 17.01 9.14 -3.32
CA ASP A 20 15.85 10.03 -3.43
C ASP A 20 15.17 10.01 -4.82
N ASP A 21 15.93 9.80 -5.90
CA ASP A 21 15.39 9.66 -7.25
C ASP A 21 14.53 8.39 -7.41
N GLU A 22 14.89 7.30 -6.74
CA GLU A 22 14.08 6.09 -6.68
C GLU A 22 12.83 6.28 -5.81
N VAL A 23 12.92 7.08 -4.74
CA VAL A 23 11.75 7.44 -3.92
C VAL A 23 10.70 8.17 -4.76
N GLU A 24 11.10 9.16 -5.57
CA GLU A 24 10.18 9.89 -6.45
C GLU A 24 9.45 8.96 -7.44
N VAL A 25 10.17 7.96 -7.98
CA VAL A 25 9.59 6.95 -8.87
C VAL A 25 8.55 6.10 -8.14
N LEU A 26 8.86 5.62 -6.93
CA LEU A 26 7.94 4.82 -6.12
C LEU A 26 6.69 5.62 -5.72
N GLU A 27 6.85 6.86 -5.28
CA GLU A 27 5.71 7.73 -4.97
C GLU A 27 4.80 7.95 -6.18
N LYS A 28 5.40 8.18 -7.35
CA LYS A 28 4.66 8.35 -8.60
C LYS A 28 3.86 7.10 -8.93
N GLN A 29 4.46 5.91 -8.79
CA GLN A 29 3.80 4.63 -9.00
C GLN A 29 2.58 4.45 -8.09
N LEU A 30 2.69 4.77 -6.78
CA LEU A 30 1.56 4.69 -5.86
C LEU A 30 0.41 5.63 -6.28
N ARG A 31 0.74 6.85 -6.72
CA ARG A 31 -0.24 7.85 -7.17
C ARG A 31 -0.96 7.41 -8.46
N GLU A 32 -0.21 6.87 -9.42
CA GLU A 32 -0.76 6.36 -10.68
C GLU A 32 -1.69 5.16 -10.43
N TYR A 33 -1.26 4.22 -9.59
CA TYR A 33 -2.10 3.09 -9.17
C TYR A 33 -3.40 3.56 -8.51
N ALA A 34 -3.30 4.43 -7.50
CA ALA A 34 -4.48 4.95 -6.81
C ALA A 34 -5.43 5.66 -7.78
N HIS A 35 -4.90 6.45 -8.72
CA HIS A 35 -5.70 7.13 -9.72
C HIS A 35 -6.46 6.13 -10.62
N ALA A 36 -5.80 5.07 -11.08
CA ALA A 36 -6.40 4.04 -11.93
C ALA A 36 -7.47 3.21 -11.20
N HIS A 37 -7.35 3.03 -9.89
CA HIS A 37 -8.22 2.18 -9.07
C HIS A 37 -9.33 2.95 -8.32
N ASN A 38 -9.66 4.17 -8.76
CA ASN A 38 -10.64 5.04 -8.09
C ASN A 38 -10.33 5.35 -6.61
N LEU A 39 -9.06 5.26 -6.22
CA LEU A 39 -8.59 5.64 -4.90
C LEU A 39 -8.08 7.09 -4.89
N ARG A 40 -8.22 7.76 -3.75
CA ARG A 40 -7.64 9.07 -3.46
C ARG A 40 -6.50 8.88 -2.46
N LEU A 41 -5.28 8.85 -2.96
CA LEU A 41 -4.07 8.78 -2.13
C LEU A 41 -3.94 10.08 -1.32
N LEU A 42 -4.19 10.01 -0.01
CA LEU A 42 -4.19 11.17 0.89
C LEU A 42 -2.79 11.50 1.41
N ASP A 43 -1.98 10.50 1.68
CA ASP A 43 -0.61 10.64 2.19
C ASP A 43 0.23 9.42 1.83
N ILE A 44 1.56 9.56 1.87
CA ILE A 44 2.53 8.47 1.68
C ILE A 44 3.43 8.40 2.92
N HIS A 45 3.34 7.29 3.63
CA HIS A 45 4.19 7.03 4.78
C HIS A 45 5.54 6.46 4.36
N HIS A 46 6.60 7.11 4.81
CA HIS A 46 7.98 6.70 4.55
C HIS A 46 8.60 6.08 5.80
N ASP A 47 8.68 4.75 5.83
CA ASP A 47 9.41 4.01 6.86
C ASP A 47 10.90 3.94 6.53
N ARG A 48 11.71 4.73 7.23
CA ARG A 48 13.19 4.73 7.16
C ARG A 48 13.83 3.91 8.29
N GLY A 49 13.03 3.18 9.06
CA GLY A 49 13.48 2.36 10.16
C GLY A 49 14.21 1.10 9.69
N ARG A 50 15.22 0.65 10.46
CA ARG A 50 15.91 -0.62 10.19
C ARG A 50 15.02 -1.85 10.37
N GLY A 51 13.95 -1.74 11.16
CA GLY A 51 12.98 -2.81 11.40
C GLY A 51 11.58 -2.42 10.92
N LEU A 52 10.78 -3.41 10.52
CA LEU A 52 9.38 -3.20 10.15
C LEU A 52 8.54 -3.02 11.41
N SER A 53 7.84 -1.90 11.50
CA SER A 53 6.96 -1.58 12.63
C SER A 53 5.49 -1.70 12.22
N VAL A 54 4.98 -2.93 12.18
CA VAL A 54 3.60 -3.23 11.75
C VAL A 54 2.57 -2.45 12.58
N GLY A 55 2.79 -2.34 13.91
CA GLY A 55 1.89 -1.59 14.79
C GLY A 55 1.80 -0.10 14.48
N GLN A 56 2.85 0.51 13.91
CA GLN A 56 2.79 1.91 13.47
C GLN A 56 1.92 2.07 12.21
N VAL A 57 2.00 1.11 11.29
CA VAL A 57 1.14 1.10 10.09
C VAL A 57 -0.32 0.91 10.45
N VAL A 58 -0.63 -0.04 11.34
CA VAL A 58 -1.98 -0.25 11.87
C VAL A 58 -2.52 1.00 12.56
N ALA A 59 -1.74 1.59 13.47
CA ALA A 59 -2.15 2.80 14.18
C ALA A 59 -2.36 4.00 13.23
N MET A 60 -1.55 4.11 12.18
CA MET A 60 -1.70 5.14 11.15
C MET A 60 -3.03 4.98 10.40
N LEU A 61 -3.34 3.77 9.91
CA LEU A 61 -4.58 3.47 9.20
C LEU A 61 -5.81 3.73 10.07
N GLN A 62 -5.81 3.24 11.31
CA GLN A 62 -6.90 3.43 12.26
C GLN A 62 -7.12 4.91 12.59
N ARG A 63 -6.06 5.69 12.83
CA ARG A 63 -6.17 7.12 13.12
C ARG A 63 -6.73 7.92 11.95
N GLY A 64 -6.40 7.51 10.72
CA GLY A 64 -6.90 8.13 9.50
C GLY A 64 -8.28 7.63 9.06
N GLY A 65 -8.80 6.56 9.67
CA GLY A 65 -10.01 5.88 9.20
C GLY A 65 -9.86 5.32 7.78
N ILE A 66 -8.64 4.92 7.41
CA ILE A 66 -8.28 4.51 6.05
C ILE A 66 -8.39 3.00 5.91
N GLN A 67 -9.09 2.57 4.87
CA GLN A 67 -9.36 1.15 4.56
C GLN A 67 -8.52 0.63 3.39
N HIS A 68 -7.74 1.48 2.72
CA HIS A 68 -6.91 1.08 1.58
C HIS A 68 -5.45 1.51 1.81
N LEU A 69 -4.55 0.52 1.81
CA LEU A 69 -3.11 0.72 1.89
C LEU A 69 -2.46 0.31 0.56
N VAL A 70 -1.83 1.26 -0.13
CA VAL A 70 -1.13 1.00 -1.39
C VAL A 70 0.37 0.86 -1.13
N VAL A 71 0.97 -0.21 -1.61
CA VAL A 71 2.41 -0.50 -1.53
C VAL A 71 2.97 -0.84 -2.91
N PRO A 72 4.26 -0.63 -3.17
CA PRO A 72 4.85 -1.01 -4.47
C PRO A 72 4.72 -2.52 -4.73
N SER A 73 5.07 -3.31 -3.72
CA SER A 73 4.86 -4.75 -3.62
C SER A 73 5.04 -5.19 -2.16
N LEU A 74 4.59 -6.40 -1.81
CA LEU A 74 4.87 -6.98 -0.49
C LEU A 74 6.35 -7.29 -0.32
N GLU A 75 7.09 -7.54 -1.40
CA GLU A 75 8.55 -7.67 -1.38
C GLU A 75 9.26 -6.38 -1.00
N HIS A 76 8.70 -5.23 -1.41
CA HIS A 76 9.17 -3.92 -0.97
C HIS A 76 8.97 -3.73 0.54
N VAL A 77 7.87 -4.23 1.11
CA VAL A 77 7.64 -4.21 2.57
C VAL A 77 8.64 -5.10 3.30
N SER A 78 8.82 -6.35 2.83
CA SER A 78 9.81 -7.26 3.38
C SER A 78 10.16 -8.37 2.40
N SER A 79 11.44 -8.72 2.29
CA SER A 79 11.88 -9.90 1.54
C SER A 79 11.53 -11.23 2.24
N HIS A 80 11.15 -11.19 3.53
CA HIS A 80 10.89 -12.41 4.29
C HIS A 80 9.41 -12.80 4.21
N PRO A 81 9.05 -14.00 3.70
CA PRO A 81 7.65 -14.38 3.45
C PRO A 81 6.73 -14.33 4.68
N ILE A 82 7.22 -14.82 5.83
CA ILE A 82 6.47 -14.79 7.09
C ILE A 82 6.18 -13.34 7.53
N VAL A 83 7.13 -12.42 7.34
CA VAL A 83 6.94 -11.02 7.70
C VAL A 83 5.90 -10.36 6.80
N ARG A 84 5.90 -10.66 5.49
CA ARG A 84 4.85 -10.21 4.55
C ARG A 84 3.46 -10.69 4.98
N MET A 85 3.34 -11.97 5.31
CA MET A 85 2.09 -12.56 5.80
C MET A 85 1.60 -11.86 7.07
N VAL A 86 2.47 -11.69 8.08
CA VAL A 86 2.12 -10.98 9.32
C VAL A 86 1.71 -9.54 9.05
N PHE A 87 2.37 -8.86 8.12
CA PHE A 87 2.01 -7.50 7.72
C PHE A 87 0.60 -7.45 7.11
N CYS A 88 0.29 -8.31 6.14
CA CYS A 88 -1.03 -8.36 5.51
C CYS A 88 -2.13 -8.70 6.53
N GLU A 89 -1.90 -9.70 7.38
CA GLU A 89 -2.85 -10.11 8.42
C GLU A 89 -3.11 -8.97 9.41
N ALA A 90 -2.09 -8.23 9.83
CA ALA A 90 -2.29 -7.10 10.73
C ALA A 90 -3.04 -5.94 10.06
N VAL A 91 -2.74 -5.62 8.80
CA VAL A 91 -3.48 -4.60 8.05
C VAL A 91 -4.96 -5.00 7.91
N TYR A 92 -5.23 -6.26 7.61
CA TYR A 92 -6.58 -6.78 7.46
C TYR A 92 -7.34 -6.90 8.78
N LEU A 93 -6.81 -7.67 9.73
CA LEU A 93 -7.50 -8.02 10.97
C LEU A 93 -7.47 -6.89 12.01
N ASP A 94 -6.34 -6.19 12.15
CA ASP A 94 -6.19 -5.17 13.19
C ASP A 94 -6.65 -3.78 12.72
N ALA A 95 -6.34 -3.41 11.47
CA ALA A 95 -6.73 -2.10 10.92
C ALA A 95 -8.06 -2.12 10.15
N GLY A 96 -8.56 -3.29 9.74
CA GLY A 96 -9.75 -3.38 8.89
C GLY A 96 -9.52 -2.81 7.49
N ALA A 97 -8.29 -2.88 6.99
CA ALA A 97 -7.87 -2.30 5.71
C ALA A 97 -7.34 -3.38 4.76
N GLU A 98 -7.31 -3.06 3.47
CA GLU A 98 -6.82 -3.93 2.41
C GLU A 98 -5.48 -3.43 1.86
N VAL A 99 -4.58 -4.35 1.55
CA VAL A 99 -3.29 -4.04 0.91
C VAL A 99 -3.43 -4.17 -0.61
N HIS A 100 -2.99 -3.14 -1.33
CA HIS A 100 -2.98 -3.05 -2.79
C HIS A 100 -1.53 -2.99 -3.28
N GLU A 101 -1.10 -3.94 -4.12
CA GLU A 101 0.25 -3.97 -4.70
C GLU A 101 0.27 -3.34 -6.09
N VAL A 102 1.15 -2.36 -6.32
CA VAL A 102 1.26 -1.71 -7.64
C VAL A 102 1.76 -2.68 -8.73
N LEU A 103 2.68 -3.59 -8.39
CA LEU A 103 3.23 -4.58 -9.33
C LEU A 103 2.37 -5.85 -9.47
N GLY A 104 1.10 -5.80 -9.08
CA GLY A 104 0.26 -6.98 -8.83
C GLY A 104 -0.86 -7.30 -9.83
N GLU A 105 -0.98 -6.65 -10.98
CA GLU A 105 -2.01 -7.01 -11.98
C GLU A 105 -1.41 -7.74 -13.20
N GLN A 106 -1.14 -9.03 -13.00
CA GLN A 106 -1.25 -10.03 -14.06
C GLN A 106 -1.98 -11.25 -13.51
N ASP A 107 -3.32 -11.17 -13.40
CA ASP A 107 -4.18 -12.26 -13.86
C ASP A 107 -5.66 -11.87 -13.82
N GLN A 108 -6.45 -12.57 -14.64
CA GLN A 108 -7.92 -12.53 -14.79
C GLN A 108 -8.44 -11.79 -16.04
N SER A 109 -8.16 -12.36 -17.22
CA SER A 109 -9.18 -12.53 -18.28
C SER A 109 -8.85 -13.73 -19.20
N GLU A 110 -8.60 -14.92 -18.64
CA GLU A 110 -8.84 -16.18 -19.36
C GLU A 110 -10.14 -16.81 -18.85
N HIS A 111 -11.27 -16.29 -19.34
CA HIS A 111 -12.49 -17.06 -19.55
C HIS A 111 -13.24 -16.46 -20.73
N SER A 112 -13.10 -17.09 -21.88
CA SER A 112 -14.11 -17.05 -22.93
C SER A 112 -14.26 -18.48 -23.42
N ASP A 113 -15.40 -19.06 -23.04
CA ASP A 113 -15.96 -20.29 -23.61
C ASP A 113 -16.04 -20.21 -25.15
#